data_AF-A0A9D1XKB1-F1
#
_entry.id   AF-A0A9D1XKB1-F1
#
_cell.length_a   1.000
_cell.length_b   1.000
_cell.length_c   1.000
_cell.angle_alpha   90.00
_cell.angle_beta   90.00
_cell.angle_gamma   90.00
#
_symmetry.space_group_name_H-M   'P 1'
#
loop_
_entity.id
_entity.type
_entity.pdbx_description
1 polymer ?
#
loop_
_entity_poly.entity_id
_entity_poly.type
_entity_poly.pdbx_seq_one_letter_code
_entity_poly.pdbx_strand_id
1 'polypeptide(L)'
;ECKMIADLGVDFLAAGIVLATGSHPRKIGFPGEKEFQGRGVAYCATCDGEFFTGKDIFVIGGGFAAAEEAVFLTKYGRKVTIIVREDDFTCAKQVSDQAKQHPKIDIHYNSEIVAVNGTNQLQQATFKNNKTGETWQYQAPDNDTFGVFVFAGYQPATSLFQDQVELNETGNLIVDENQKTSCPGVYGAGDVCIKDLRQVVTAVSDGAKAATSLEKYIPTIVQEHNLKPKKIELKNDTTNNDNSDVDENNYFISSQIKAQLKPIFDKLERNLILKCYDDGSKLANEMKGFLEEFVTLSDKLSYTVVSSSSIAAISFYNQDDNYLNIAYHGIPGGHEFNSFVIAVYNTAGAKQPLQQDILKQIQSIEKPIDIKVIVSLSCTMCPEVVMATQRIAIENKNVEAQMFDLAHFPNLKEQYNIMSVPCMVINDKDVYFGKKDISQIVEILK
;
A
#
# COMPACT_ATOMS: atom_id res chain seq x y z
N GLU A 1 -2.20 -25.34 24.25
CA GLU A 1 -0.96 -25.17 23.46
C GLU A 1 -1.34 -24.63 22.08
N CYS A 2 -0.89 -23.44 21.72
CA CYS A 2 -1.22 -22.84 20.42
C CYS A 2 -0.13 -23.19 19.41
N LYS A 3 -0.48 -23.89 18.32
CA LYS A 3 0.45 -24.30 17.27
C LYS A 3 0.14 -23.55 15.97
N MET A 4 1.15 -22.97 15.35
CA MET A 4 1.08 -22.38 14.02
C MET A 4 1.97 -23.18 13.05
N ILE A 5 1.47 -23.44 11.85
CA ILE A 5 2.22 -24.09 10.77
C ILE A 5 2.52 -23.02 9.72
N ALA A 6 3.79 -22.78 9.44
CA ALA A 6 4.21 -21.80 8.44
C ALA A 6 4.40 -22.46 7.05
N ASP A 7 4.29 -21.67 5.98
CA ASP A 7 4.40 -22.12 4.58
C ASP A 7 5.72 -22.83 4.23
N LEU A 8 6.76 -22.64 5.04
CA LEU A 8 8.05 -23.33 4.92
C LEU A 8 8.05 -24.74 5.52
N GLY A 9 6.90 -25.26 5.96
CA GLY A 9 6.79 -26.57 6.61
C GLY A 9 7.39 -26.60 8.02
N VAL A 10 7.54 -25.44 8.65
CA VAL A 10 8.08 -25.29 10.02
C VAL A 10 6.93 -25.02 10.97
N ASP A 11 6.90 -25.78 12.06
CA ASP A 11 5.95 -25.62 13.14
C ASP A 11 6.49 -24.66 14.20
N PHE A 12 5.69 -23.67 14.56
CA PHE A 12 5.96 -22.77 15.67
C PHE A 12 4.94 -22.99 16.79
N LEU A 13 5.42 -22.98 18.03
CA LEU A 13 4.59 -23.03 19.23
C LEU A 13 4.58 -21.64 19.87
N ALA A 14 3.39 -21.18 20.27
CA ALA A 14 3.19 -19.88 20.88
C ALA A 14 2.41 -20.00 22.20
N ALA A 15 2.76 -19.13 23.16
CA ALA A 15 2.00 -19.02 24.41
C ALA A 15 0.61 -18.39 24.22
N GLY A 16 0.43 -17.64 23.12
CA GLY A 16 -0.86 -17.19 22.63
C GLY A 16 -0.74 -16.59 21.22
N ILE A 17 -1.88 -16.41 20.57
CA ILE A 17 -1.98 -15.99 19.17
C ILE A 17 -2.91 -14.78 19.06
N VAL A 18 -2.56 -13.81 18.21
CA VAL A 18 -3.46 -12.74 17.77
C VAL A 18 -3.77 -12.96 16.28
N LEU A 19 -5.04 -13.21 15.97
CA LEU A 19 -5.59 -13.36 14.62
C LEU A 19 -5.88 -11.97 14.04
N ALA A 20 -4.98 -11.49 13.19
CA ALA A 20 -5.06 -10.18 12.53
C ALA A 20 -4.98 -10.30 11.00
N THR A 21 -5.61 -11.34 10.44
CA THR A 21 -5.56 -11.67 8.99
C THR A 21 -6.39 -10.73 8.12
N GLY A 22 -7.19 -9.86 8.73
CA GLY A 22 -7.99 -8.84 8.04
C GLY A 22 -9.16 -9.41 7.23
N SER A 23 -9.57 -8.63 6.23
CA SER A 23 -10.64 -8.95 5.29
C SER A 23 -10.21 -8.57 3.88
N HIS A 24 -10.77 -9.23 2.87
CA HIS A 24 -10.59 -8.87 1.47
C HIS A 24 -11.93 -8.50 0.84
N PRO A 25 -11.98 -7.54 -0.10
CA PRO A 25 -13.22 -7.25 -0.82
C PRO A 25 -13.66 -8.47 -1.62
N ARG A 26 -14.97 -8.74 -1.64
CA ARG A 26 -15.54 -9.82 -2.47
C ARG A 26 -15.40 -9.44 -3.93
N LYS A 27 -14.73 -10.31 -4.69
CA LYS A 27 -14.66 -10.22 -6.14
C LYS A 27 -15.94 -10.76 -6.75
N ILE A 28 -16.42 -10.12 -7.81
CA ILE A 28 -17.63 -10.56 -8.53
C ILE A 28 -17.32 -11.70 -9.50
N GLY A 29 -16.14 -11.68 -10.11
CA GLY A 29 -15.67 -12.67 -11.08
C GLY A 29 -15.98 -12.33 -12.55
N PHE A 30 -16.32 -11.08 -12.89
CA PHE A 30 -16.54 -10.72 -14.29
C PHE A 30 -15.20 -10.68 -15.08
N PRO A 31 -15.18 -11.08 -16.36
CA PRO A 31 -14.03 -10.90 -17.24
C PRO A 31 -13.50 -9.47 -17.19
N GLY A 32 -12.20 -9.34 -16.95
CA GLY A 32 -11.51 -8.06 -16.79
C GLY A 32 -11.39 -7.55 -15.35
N GLU A 33 -12.13 -8.09 -14.36
CA GLU A 33 -12.09 -7.57 -12.97
C GLU A 33 -10.66 -7.62 -12.38
N LYS A 34 -10.03 -8.80 -12.44
CA LYS A 34 -8.66 -9.00 -11.92
C LYS A 34 -7.63 -8.24 -12.75
N GLU A 35 -7.82 -8.21 -14.07
CA GLU A 35 -6.89 -7.58 -15.01
C GLU A 35 -6.84 -6.06 -14.79
N PHE A 36 -7.98 -5.41 -14.64
CA PHE A 36 -8.07 -3.97 -14.48
C PHE A 36 -8.11 -3.50 -13.01
N GLN A 37 -7.84 -4.40 -12.06
CA GLN A 37 -7.67 -4.05 -10.64
C GLN A 37 -6.53 -3.02 -10.49
N GLY A 38 -6.84 -1.84 -9.93
CA GLY A 38 -5.91 -0.70 -9.85
C GLY A 38 -5.72 0.08 -11.16
N ARG A 39 -6.38 -0.33 -12.25
CA ARG A 39 -6.31 0.27 -13.60
C ARG A 39 -7.66 0.76 -14.12
N GLY A 40 -8.57 1.04 -13.19
CA GLY A 40 -9.97 1.39 -13.48
C GLY A 40 -10.96 0.61 -12.64
N VAL A 41 -10.63 -0.62 -12.22
CA VAL A 41 -11.41 -1.37 -11.22
C VAL A 41 -10.84 -1.13 -9.83
N ALA A 42 -11.66 -0.63 -8.92
CA ALA A 42 -11.30 -0.23 -7.57
C ALA A 42 -12.25 -0.83 -6.53
N TYR A 43 -11.79 -0.90 -5.28
CA TYR A 43 -12.55 -1.45 -4.14
C TYR A 43 -12.63 -0.48 -2.95
N CYS A 44 -12.01 0.70 -3.05
CA CYS A 44 -12.02 1.72 -2.01
C CYS A 44 -12.28 3.10 -2.63
N ALA A 45 -13.49 3.65 -2.45
CA ALA A 45 -13.83 4.96 -2.98
C ALA A 45 -13.00 6.10 -2.35
N THR A 46 -12.76 6.03 -1.03
CA THR A 46 -11.97 7.02 -0.31
C THR A 46 -10.49 7.02 -0.71
N CYS A 47 -9.95 5.86 -1.09
CA CYS A 47 -8.57 5.71 -1.53
C CYS A 47 -8.38 6.12 -3.00
N ASP A 48 -9.28 5.65 -3.87
CA ASP A 48 -9.08 5.70 -5.31
C ASP A 48 -9.91 6.80 -6.01
N GLY A 49 -10.90 7.38 -5.34
CA GLY A 49 -11.90 8.28 -5.94
C GLY A 49 -11.31 9.50 -6.64
N GLU A 50 -10.24 10.09 -6.08
CA GLU A 50 -9.58 11.27 -6.64
C GLU A 50 -8.93 11.01 -8.01
N PHE A 51 -8.53 9.76 -8.30
CA PHE A 51 -7.99 9.39 -9.61
C PHE A 51 -9.05 9.43 -10.72
N PHE A 52 -10.35 9.42 -10.36
CA PHE A 52 -11.48 9.48 -11.28
C PHE A 52 -12.16 10.86 -11.31
N THR A 53 -11.45 11.91 -10.90
CA THR A 53 -11.95 13.29 -10.97
C THR A 53 -12.33 13.65 -12.41
N GLY A 54 -13.56 14.11 -12.60
CA GLY A 54 -14.11 14.48 -13.91
C GLY A 54 -14.51 13.30 -14.82
N LYS A 55 -14.36 12.05 -14.35
CA LYS A 55 -14.68 10.84 -15.13
C LYS A 55 -16.06 10.28 -14.77
N ASP A 56 -16.59 9.42 -15.63
CA ASP A 56 -17.77 8.63 -15.29
C ASP A 56 -17.37 7.45 -14.39
N ILE A 57 -18.25 7.09 -13.47
CA ILE A 57 -17.98 6.07 -12.44
C ILE A 57 -19.16 5.11 -12.36
N PHE A 58 -18.89 3.82 -12.40
CA PHE A 58 -19.85 2.76 -12.15
C PHE A 58 -19.62 2.16 -10.78
N VAL A 59 -20.68 2.06 -9.98
CA VAL A 59 -20.65 1.44 -8.66
C VAL A 59 -21.41 0.12 -8.72
N ILE A 60 -20.73 -0.99 -8.43
CA ILE A 60 -21.32 -2.33 -8.48
C ILE A 60 -21.70 -2.75 -7.07
N GLY A 61 -23.01 -2.79 -6.81
CA GLY A 61 -23.56 -3.21 -5.52
C GLY A 61 -24.86 -2.49 -5.16
N GLY A 62 -25.65 -3.12 -4.29
CA GLY A 62 -26.90 -2.55 -3.76
C GLY A 62 -26.96 -2.51 -2.23
N GLY A 63 -25.83 -2.70 -1.57
CA GLY A 63 -25.73 -2.67 -0.11
C GLY A 63 -25.46 -1.27 0.46
N PHE A 64 -25.22 -1.22 1.78
CA PHE A 64 -24.92 0.02 2.49
C PHE A 64 -23.70 0.74 1.90
N ALA A 65 -22.58 0.01 1.74
CA ALA A 65 -21.35 0.56 1.18
C ALA A 65 -21.55 1.11 -0.24
N ALA A 66 -22.29 0.40 -1.10
CA ALA A 66 -22.55 0.89 -2.45
C ALA A 66 -23.31 2.22 -2.46
N ALA A 67 -24.30 2.39 -1.56
CA ALA A 67 -25.08 3.63 -1.47
C ALA A 67 -24.24 4.79 -0.91
N GLU A 68 -23.55 4.62 0.22
CA GLU A 68 -22.73 5.70 0.81
C GLU A 68 -21.54 6.09 -0.07
N GLU A 69 -20.80 5.10 -0.56
CA GLU A 69 -19.58 5.34 -1.33
C GLU A 69 -19.93 5.93 -2.72
N ALA A 70 -21.08 5.57 -3.31
CA ALA A 70 -21.55 6.22 -4.52
C ALA A 70 -21.78 7.72 -4.30
N VAL A 71 -22.42 8.12 -3.19
CA VAL A 71 -22.61 9.54 -2.84
C VAL A 71 -21.25 10.23 -2.63
N PHE A 72 -20.31 9.59 -1.93
CA PHE A 72 -18.96 10.13 -1.76
C PHE A 72 -18.24 10.36 -3.10
N LEU A 73 -18.32 9.40 -4.04
CA LEU A 73 -17.67 9.48 -5.35
C LEU A 73 -18.20 10.63 -6.22
N THR A 74 -19.40 11.16 -5.95
CA THR A 74 -19.94 12.33 -6.68
C THR A 74 -19.15 13.63 -6.48
N LYS A 75 -18.30 13.67 -5.44
CA LYS A 75 -17.34 14.76 -5.20
C LYS A 75 -16.26 14.82 -6.29
N TYR A 76 -15.91 13.69 -6.89
CA TYR A 76 -14.86 13.57 -7.90
C TYR A 76 -15.46 13.32 -9.29
N GLY A 77 -16.35 12.32 -9.41
CA GLY A 77 -16.91 11.88 -10.67
C GLY A 77 -17.80 12.94 -11.34
N ARG A 78 -17.77 12.95 -12.67
CA ARG A 78 -18.72 13.71 -13.50
C ARG A 78 -20.13 13.16 -13.35
N LYS A 79 -20.26 11.84 -13.42
CA LYS A 79 -21.51 11.09 -13.25
C LYS A 79 -21.23 9.76 -12.57
N VAL A 80 -22.09 9.35 -11.65
CA VAL A 80 -22.00 8.08 -10.95
C VAL A 80 -23.21 7.22 -11.34
N THR A 81 -23.00 5.97 -11.71
CA THR A 81 -24.05 5.04 -12.10
C THR A 81 -23.97 3.79 -11.22
N ILE A 82 -25.01 3.56 -10.41
CA ILE A 82 -25.08 2.42 -9.51
C ILE A 82 -25.76 1.26 -10.24
N ILE A 83 -25.09 0.11 -10.27
CA ILE A 83 -25.57 -1.14 -10.84
C ILE A 83 -25.99 -2.05 -9.69
N VAL A 84 -27.31 -2.23 -9.55
CA VAL A 84 -27.94 -3.01 -8.48
C VAL A 84 -28.54 -4.27 -9.08
N ARG A 85 -28.13 -5.44 -8.57
CA ARG A 85 -28.61 -6.74 -9.07
C ARG A 85 -30.08 -7.03 -8.72
N GLU A 86 -30.55 -6.49 -7.60
CA GLU A 86 -31.91 -6.64 -7.10
C GLU A 86 -32.83 -5.53 -7.62
N ASP A 87 -34.12 -5.60 -7.26
CA ASP A 87 -35.12 -4.60 -7.62
C ASP A 87 -35.07 -3.33 -6.77
N ASP A 88 -34.42 -3.37 -5.61
CA ASP A 88 -34.08 -2.20 -4.79
C ASP A 88 -32.77 -2.42 -4.00
N PHE A 89 -32.31 -1.38 -3.29
CA PHE A 89 -31.20 -1.47 -2.33
C PHE A 89 -31.58 -2.36 -1.13
N THR A 90 -30.58 -3.07 -0.61
CA THR A 90 -30.70 -3.94 0.57
C THR A 90 -30.39 -3.21 1.88
N CYS A 91 -29.96 -1.95 1.82
CA CYS A 91 -29.65 -1.13 3.00
C CYS A 91 -30.85 -0.32 3.51
N ALA A 92 -30.68 0.30 4.67
CA ALA A 92 -31.72 1.13 5.27
C ALA A 92 -32.15 2.26 4.31
N LYS A 93 -33.48 2.50 4.27
CA LYS A 93 -34.09 3.46 3.34
C LYS A 93 -33.42 4.83 3.37
N GLN A 94 -33.15 5.37 4.56
CA GLN A 94 -32.51 6.67 4.74
C GLN A 94 -31.15 6.79 4.03
N VAL A 95 -30.38 5.70 3.98
CA VAL A 95 -29.08 5.64 3.30
C VAL A 95 -29.30 5.58 1.79
N SER A 96 -30.16 4.67 1.33
CA SER A 96 -30.46 4.53 -0.10
C SER A 96 -31.11 5.78 -0.71
N ASP A 97 -31.92 6.51 0.06
CA ASP A 97 -32.64 7.71 -0.39
C ASP A 97 -31.67 8.83 -0.76
N GLN A 98 -30.52 8.96 -0.07
CA GLN A 98 -29.48 9.92 -0.45
C GLN A 98 -28.92 9.63 -1.83
N ALA A 99 -28.65 8.36 -2.16
CA ALA A 99 -28.20 7.97 -3.49
C ALA A 99 -29.31 8.16 -4.54
N LYS A 100 -30.55 7.75 -4.24
CA LYS A 100 -31.72 7.85 -5.12
C LYS A 100 -32.09 9.28 -5.50
N GLN A 101 -31.85 10.24 -4.60
CA GLN A 101 -32.22 11.64 -4.81
C GLN A 101 -31.06 12.50 -5.33
N HIS A 102 -29.86 11.94 -5.45
CA HIS A 102 -28.68 12.71 -5.81
C HIS A 102 -28.65 13.03 -7.32
N PRO A 103 -28.49 14.31 -7.74
CA PRO A 103 -28.63 14.71 -9.14
C PRO A 103 -27.52 14.20 -10.07
N LYS A 104 -26.40 13.73 -9.52
CA LYS A 104 -25.30 13.10 -10.29
C LYS A 104 -25.35 11.57 -10.32
N ILE A 105 -26.35 10.95 -9.69
CA ILE A 105 -26.44 9.50 -9.55
C ILE A 105 -27.57 8.95 -10.41
N ASP A 106 -27.24 8.05 -11.32
CA ASP A 106 -28.20 7.20 -12.02
C ASP A 106 -28.18 5.79 -11.41
N ILE A 107 -29.32 5.09 -11.40
CA ILE A 107 -29.43 3.75 -10.82
C ILE A 107 -30.06 2.80 -11.83
N HIS A 108 -29.36 1.69 -12.10
CA HIS A 108 -29.85 0.58 -12.90
C HIS A 108 -30.15 -0.60 -11.97
N TYR A 109 -31.43 -0.83 -11.70
CA TYR A 109 -31.90 -2.00 -10.95
C TYR A 109 -31.94 -3.25 -11.82
N ASN A 110 -32.02 -4.40 -11.17
CA ASN A 110 -32.07 -5.71 -11.82
C ASN A 110 -30.93 -5.90 -12.83
N SER A 111 -29.76 -5.33 -12.55
CA SER A 111 -28.67 -5.19 -13.52
C SER A 111 -27.36 -5.69 -12.95
N GLU A 112 -26.52 -6.26 -13.82
CA GLU A 112 -25.18 -6.73 -13.46
C GLU A 112 -24.15 -6.30 -14.50
N ILE A 113 -22.89 -6.17 -14.05
CA ILE A 113 -21.76 -6.02 -14.95
C ILE A 113 -21.39 -7.39 -15.52
N VAL A 114 -21.26 -7.46 -16.83
CA VAL A 114 -20.95 -8.69 -17.56
C VAL A 114 -19.45 -8.80 -17.81
N ALA A 115 -18.81 -7.73 -18.26
CA ALA A 115 -17.38 -7.70 -18.56
C ALA A 115 -16.87 -6.26 -18.64
N VAL A 116 -15.57 -6.09 -18.46
CA VAL A 116 -14.85 -4.86 -18.77
C VAL A 116 -13.68 -5.17 -19.70
N ASN A 117 -13.40 -4.25 -20.62
CA ASN A 117 -12.34 -4.40 -21.61
C ASN A 117 -11.53 -3.10 -21.74
N GLY A 118 -10.29 -3.24 -22.20
CA GLY A 118 -9.37 -2.15 -22.43
C GLY A 118 -7.98 -2.66 -22.78
N THR A 119 -7.02 -1.74 -22.86
CA THR A 119 -5.60 -2.05 -23.08
C THR A 119 -4.82 -1.77 -21.79
N ASN A 120 -4.48 -0.50 -21.56
CA ASN A 120 -3.81 -0.06 -20.33
C ASN A 120 -4.82 0.38 -19.25
N GLN A 121 -5.97 0.88 -19.69
CA GLN A 121 -7.05 1.39 -18.85
C GLN A 121 -8.40 0.88 -19.36
N LEU A 122 -9.44 1.02 -18.55
CA LEU A 122 -10.81 0.70 -18.95
C LEU A 122 -11.27 1.56 -20.13
N GLN A 123 -11.76 0.90 -21.18
CA GLN A 123 -12.30 1.56 -22.39
C GLN A 123 -13.75 1.18 -22.65
N GLN A 124 -14.17 0.01 -22.19
CA GLN A 124 -15.55 -0.46 -22.35
C GLN A 124 -16.01 -1.26 -21.14
N ALA A 125 -17.28 -1.08 -20.75
CA ALA A 125 -17.99 -1.97 -19.84
C ALA A 125 -19.28 -2.48 -20.50
N THR A 126 -19.57 -3.76 -20.33
CA THR A 126 -20.83 -4.39 -20.77
C THR A 126 -21.67 -4.73 -19.56
N PHE A 127 -22.95 -4.43 -19.62
CA PHE A 127 -23.92 -4.69 -18.56
C PHE A 127 -25.13 -5.44 -19.12
N LYS A 128 -25.88 -6.10 -18.23
CA LYS A 128 -27.08 -6.85 -18.56
C LYS A 128 -28.17 -6.61 -17.53
N ASN A 129 -29.40 -6.44 -17.99
CA ASN A 129 -30.57 -6.47 -17.15
C ASN A 129 -31.03 -7.93 -16.98
N ASN A 130 -31.06 -8.40 -15.75
CA ASN A 130 -31.38 -9.77 -15.38
C ASN A 130 -32.87 -10.13 -15.53
N LYS A 131 -33.76 -9.13 -15.57
CA LYS A 131 -35.20 -9.35 -15.80
C LYS A 131 -35.55 -9.34 -17.29
N THR A 132 -35.02 -8.40 -18.06
CA THR A 132 -35.36 -8.25 -19.48
C THR A 132 -34.43 -9.03 -20.40
N GLY A 133 -33.23 -9.36 -19.94
CA GLY A 133 -32.17 -9.95 -20.76
C GLY A 133 -31.43 -8.94 -21.66
N GLU A 134 -31.85 -7.67 -21.65
CA GLU A 134 -31.24 -6.61 -22.47
C GLU A 134 -29.81 -6.31 -22.02
N THR A 135 -28.91 -6.13 -22.98
CA THR A 135 -27.51 -5.78 -22.75
C THR A 135 -27.21 -4.40 -23.30
N TRP A 136 -26.43 -3.61 -22.56
CA TRP A 136 -25.91 -2.32 -23.03
C TRP A 136 -24.42 -2.21 -22.75
N GLN A 137 -23.79 -1.31 -23.47
CA GLN A 137 -22.36 -1.04 -23.35
C GLN A 137 -22.13 0.43 -23.04
N TYR A 138 -21.17 0.68 -22.18
CA TYR A 138 -20.58 2.00 -21.99
C TYR A 138 -19.21 2.00 -22.67
N GLN A 139 -18.97 3.01 -23.50
CA GLN A 139 -17.69 3.25 -24.14
C GLN A 139 -17.10 4.56 -23.58
N ALA A 140 -15.86 4.50 -23.11
CA ALA A 140 -15.14 5.70 -22.70
C ALA A 140 -14.94 6.65 -23.90
N PRO A 141 -14.94 7.98 -23.69
CA PRO A 141 -14.49 8.93 -24.70
C PRO A 141 -13.05 8.63 -25.18
N ASP A 142 -12.71 9.10 -26.38
CA ASP A 142 -11.36 8.91 -26.95
C ASP A 142 -10.29 9.45 -26.00
N ASN A 143 -9.24 8.65 -25.76
CA ASN A 143 -8.15 8.92 -24.82
C ASN A 143 -8.58 9.15 -23.35
N ASP A 144 -9.78 8.73 -22.96
CA ASP A 144 -10.27 8.80 -21.59
C ASP A 144 -10.57 7.40 -21.02
N THR A 145 -11.01 7.35 -19.77
CA THR A 145 -11.34 6.13 -19.03
C THR A 145 -12.49 6.41 -18.06
N PHE A 146 -12.94 5.38 -17.36
CA PHE A 146 -13.98 5.44 -16.34
C PHE A 146 -13.61 4.52 -15.17
N GLY A 147 -14.27 4.73 -14.04
CA GLY A 147 -14.08 3.92 -12.85
C GLY A 147 -15.14 2.83 -12.71
N VAL A 148 -14.76 1.66 -12.21
CA VAL A 148 -15.67 0.61 -11.75
C VAL A 148 -15.32 0.29 -10.31
N PHE A 149 -16.18 0.71 -9.38
CA PHE A 149 -16.00 0.50 -7.95
C PHE A 149 -16.88 -0.65 -7.48
N VAL A 150 -16.26 -1.71 -6.97
CA VAL A 150 -16.97 -2.94 -6.60
C VAL A 150 -17.22 -2.97 -5.09
N PHE A 151 -18.48 -2.86 -4.69
CA PHE A 151 -18.94 -2.90 -3.30
C PHE A 151 -19.91 -4.05 -3.06
N ALA A 152 -19.43 -5.27 -3.30
CA ALA A 152 -20.17 -6.52 -3.11
C ALA A 152 -20.05 -7.10 -1.67
N GLY A 153 -19.50 -6.32 -0.75
CA GLY A 153 -19.18 -6.73 0.61
C GLY A 153 -17.74 -7.23 0.76
N TYR A 154 -17.39 -7.58 1.99
CA TYR A 154 -16.07 -8.08 2.37
C TYR A 154 -16.15 -9.54 2.79
N GLN A 155 -15.04 -10.24 2.63
CA GLN A 155 -14.84 -11.61 3.11
C GLN A 155 -13.70 -11.59 4.14
N PRO A 156 -14.00 -11.91 5.41
CA PRO A 156 -12.98 -12.11 6.43
C PRO A 156 -12.01 -13.22 6.07
N ALA A 157 -10.72 -13.01 6.30
CA ALA A 157 -9.67 -13.97 5.99
C ALA A 157 -9.53 -15.04 7.10
N THR A 158 -10.57 -15.84 7.30
CA THR A 158 -10.69 -16.80 8.41
C THR A 158 -10.39 -18.25 8.05
N SER A 159 -10.09 -18.54 6.78
CA SER A 159 -9.88 -19.91 6.28
C SER A 159 -8.85 -20.74 7.06
N LEU A 160 -7.86 -20.09 7.66
CA LEU A 160 -6.82 -20.73 8.47
C LEU A 160 -7.33 -21.29 9.81
N PHE A 161 -8.45 -20.77 10.33
CA PHE A 161 -8.88 -21.02 11.72
C PHE A 161 -10.39 -21.14 11.91
N GLN A 162 -11.19 -21.13 10.84
CA GLN A 162 -12.66 -21.10 10.90
C GLN A 162 -13.30 -22.20 11.76
N ASP A 163 -12.66 -23.38 11.86
CA ASP A 163 -13.17 -24.52 12.64
C ASP A 163 -12.62 -24.58 14.07
N GLN A 164 -11.83 -23.57 14.48
CA GLN A 164 -11.12 -23.53 15.76
C GLN A 164 -11.62 -22.42 16.69
N VAL A 165 -12.37 -21.44 16.17
CA VAL A 165 -12.90 -20.28 16.89
C VAL A 165 -14.32 -19.98 16.41
N GLU A 166 -15.10 -19.28 17.24
CA GLU A 166 -16.45 -18.87 16.87
C GLU A 166 -16.43 -17.72 15.87
N LEU A 167 -17.20 -17.90 14.80
CA LEU A 167 -17.45 -16.90 13.76
C LEU A 167 -18.95 -16.58 13.73
N ASN A 168 -19.30 -15.36 13.32
CA ASN A 168 -20.70 -15.03 13.04
C ASN A 168 -21.16 -15.59 11.67
N GLU A 169 -22.42 -15.35 11.31
CA GLU A 169 -23.02 -15.80 10.05
C GLU A 169 -22.31 -15.26 8.80
N THR A 170 -21.60 -14.13 8.90
CA THR A 170 -20.83 -13.53 7.80
C THR A 170 -19.37 -13.99 7.76
N GLY A 171 -18.97 -14.88 8.66
CA GLY A 171 -17.62 -15.43 8.78
C GLY A 171 -16.63 -14.53 9.51
N ASN A 172 -17.09 -13.46 10.18
CA ASN A 172 -16.25 -12.59 11.00
C ASN A 172 -15.95 -13.23 12.35
N LEU A 173 -14.74 -13.01 12.85
CA LEU A 173 -14.27 -13.49 14.14
C LEU A 173 -15.05 -12.81 15.29
N ILE A 174 -15.64 -13.62 16.16
CA ILE A 174 -16.31 -13.13 17.37
C ILE A 174 -15.26 -12.91 18.45
N VAL A 175 -15.28 -11.71 19.04
CA VAL A 175 -14.41 -11.33 20.14
C VAL A 175 -15.17 -10.58 21.22
N ASP A 176 -14.71 -10.68 22.46
CA ASP A 176 -15.21 -9.88 23.58
C ASP A 176 -14.61 -8.45 23.58
N GLU A 177 -15.00 -7.64 24.57
CA GLU A 177 -14.49 -6.26 24.72
C GLU A 177 -12.96 -6.19 24.92
N ASN A 178 -12.32 -7.28 25.32
CA ASN A 178 -10.88 -7.43 25.51
C ASN A 178 -10.21 -8.17 24.34
N GLN A 179 -10.90 -8.28 23.20
CA GLN A 179 -10.43 -8.92 21.98
C GLN A 179 -10.17 -10.44 22.12
N LYS A 180 -10.73 -11.10 23.15
CA LYS A 180 -10.62 -12.56 23.33
C LYS A 180 -11.61 -13.28 22.43
N THR A 181 -11.17 -14.38 21.83
CA THR A 181 -12.05 -15.28 21.06
C THR A 181 -12.66 -16.35 21.97
N SER A 182 -13.46 -17.28 21.39
CA SER A 182 -13.95 -18.46 22.10
C SER A 182 -12.85 -19.46 22.51
N CYS A 183 -11.64 -19.34 21.95
CA CYS A 183 -10.51 -20.18 22.28
C CYS A 183 -9.55 -19.47 23.26
N PRO A 184 -9.29 -20.03 24.46
CA PRO A 184 -8.34 -19.44 25.42
C PRO A 184 -6.94 -19.27 24.84
N GLY A 185 -6.35 -18.09 25.04
CA GLY A 185 -5.03 -17.74 24.49
C GLY A 185 -5.04 -17.29 23.03
N VAL A 186 -6.22 -17.26 22.39
CA VAL A 186 -6.40 -16.75 21.02
C VAL A 186 -7.24 -15.46 21.07
N TYR A 187 -6.70 -14.42 20.46
CA TYR A 187 -7.26 -13.08 20.39
C TYR A 187 -7.48 -12.67 18.93
N GLY A 188 -8.36 -11.71 18.67
CA GLY A 188 -8.61 -11.18 17.33
C GLY A 188 -8.29 -9.69 17.24
N ALA A 189 -7.85 -9.21 16.08
CA ALA A 189 -7.70 -7.77 15.85
C ALA A 189 -7.92 -7.38 14.40
N GLY A 190 -8.41 -6.15 14.19
CA GLY A 190 -8.60 -5.62 12.84
C GLY A 190 -9.82 -6.21 12.13
N ASP A 191 -9.84 -6.08 10.81
CA ASP A 191 -11.05 -6.25 10.01
C ASP A 191 -11.52 -7.70 9.85
N VAL A 192 -10.80 -8.64 10.45
CA VAL A 192 -11.27 -10.02 10.59
C VAL A 192 -12.36 -10.13 11.66
N CYS A 193 -12.35 -9.25 12.66
CA CYS A 193 -13.34 -9.18 13.73
C CYS A 193 -14.65 -8.52 13.27
N ILE A 194 -15.71 -8.70 14.05
CA ILE A 194 -16.96 -7.94 13.88
C ILE A 194 -16.70 -6.46 14.16
N LYS A 195 -17.04 -5.60 13.20
CA LYS A 195 -16.93 -4.14 13.34
C LYS A 195 -17.80 -3.38 12.35
N ASP A 196 -18.20 -2.19 12.77
CA ASP A 196 -18.93 -1.24 11.95
C ASP A 196 -17.96 -0.43 11.06
N LEU A 197 -16.97 0.20 11.68
CA LEU A 197 -15.97 1.03 10.99
C LEU A 197 -14.71 0.23 10.66
N ARG A 198 -14.41 0.07 9.36
CA ARG A 198 -13.23 -0.62 8.83
C ARG A 198 -12.18 0.39 8.39
N GLN A 199 -11.33 0.81 9.32
CA GLN A 199 -10.30 1.83 9.09
C GLN A 199 -9.00 1.48 9.81
N VAL A 200 -7.88 1.99 9.31
CA VAL A 200 -6.53 1.76 9.88
C VAL A 200 -6.53 2.05 11.38
N VAL A 201 -7.09 3.18 11.82
CA VAL A 201 -7.12 3.57 13.25
C VAL A 201 -7.86 2.56 14.12
N THR A 202 -8.98 2.01 13.64
CA THR A 202 -9.75 1.01 14.40
C THR A 202 -9.00 -0.30 14.50
N ALA A 203 -8.34 -0.74 13.43
CA ALA A 203 -7.53 -1.96 13.43
C ALA A 203 -6.32 -1.84 14.36
N VAL A 204 -5.66 -0.68 14.38
CA VAL A 204 -4.56 -0.38 15.33
C VAL A 204 -5.06 -0.42 16.78
N SER A 205 -6.23 0.17 17.05
CA SER A 205 -6.84 0.14 18.38
C SER A 205 -7.15 -1.29 18.85
N ASP A 206 -7.74 -2.12 17.97
CA ASP A 206 -7.98 -3.53 18.25
C ASP A 206 -6.69 -4.28 18.55
N GLY A 207 -5.64 -4.05 17.76
CA GLY A 207 -4.32 -4.65 17.96
C GLY A 207 -3.72 -4.31 19.32
N ALA A 208 -3.79 -3.04 19.73
CA ALA A 208 -3.32 -2.60 21.03
C ALA A 208 -4.08 -3.28 22.19
N LYS A 209 -5.41 -3.39 22.07
CA LYS A 209 -6.26 -4.07 23.06
C LYS A 209 -5.96 -5.58 23.14
N ALA A 210 -5.82 -6.24 22.00
CA ALA A 210 -5.50 -7.67 21.91
C ALA A 210 -4.14 -7.96 22.54
N ALA A 211 -3.11 -7.17 22.20
CA ALA A 211 -1.77 -7.32 22.77
C ALA A 211 -1.77 -7.16 24.30
N THR A 212 -2.39 -6.10 24.80
CA THR A 212 -2.49 -5.82 26.26
C THR A 212 -3.26 -6.90 27.00
N SER A 213 -4.30 -7.45 26.38
CA SER A 213 -5.12 -8.49 27.00
C SER A 213 -4.45 -9.86 26.97
N LEU A 214 -3.67 -10.15 25.93
CA LEU A 214 -2.86 -11.36 25.81
C LEU A 214 -1.66 -11.32 26.77
N GLU A 215 -1.04 -10.16 26.98
CA GLU A 215 0.05 -9.98 27.97
C GLU A 215 -0.35 -10.48 29.36
N LYS A 216 -1.59 -10.23 29.78
CA LYS A 216 -2.13 -10.71 31.08
C LYS A 216 -2.35 -12.23 31.13
N TYR A 217 -2.52 -12.88 29.98
CA TYR A 217 -2.75 -14.31 29.88
C TYR A 217 -1.43 -15.12 29.88
N ILE A 218 -0.39 -14.59 29.22
CA ILE A 218 0.91 -15.26 29.04
C ILE A 218 1.53 -15.80 30.35
N PRO A 219 1.55 -15.07 31.49
CA PRO A 219 2.13 -15.56 32.73
C PRO A 219 1.56 -16.90 33.20
N THR A 220 0.26 -17.11 33.02
CA THR A 220 -0.43 -18.36 33.38
C THR A 220 0.12 -19.53 32.56
N ILE A 221 0.26 -19.35 31.25
CA ILE A 221 0.80 -20.38 30.34
C ILE A 221 2.28 -20.66 30.62
N VAL A 222 3.06 -19.61 30.89
CA VAL A 222 4.48 -19.75 31.26
C VAL A 222 4.63 -20.61 32.51
N GLN A 223 3.79 -20.38 33.52
CA GLN A 223 3.79 -21.17 34.74
C GLN A 223 3.30 -22.61 34.52
N GLU A 224 2.16 -22.80 33.85
CA GLU A 224 1.56 -24.11 33.60
C GLU A 224 2.50 -25.04 32.82
N HIS A 225 3.22 -24.52 31.83
CA HIS A 225 4.11 -25.29 30.98
C HIS A 225 5.58 -25.23 31.41
N ASN A 226 5.90 -24.64 32.57
CA ASN A 226 7.26 -24.45 33.08
C ASN A 226 8.21 -23.84 32.02
N LEU A 227 7.69 -22.89 31.23
CA LEU A 227 8.47 -22.22 30.20
C LEU A 227 9.47 -21.29 30.89
N LYS A 228 10.71 -21.26 30.38
CA LYS A 228 11.73 -20.33 30.85
C LYS A 228 11.74 -19.13 29.91
N PRO A 229 11.26 -17.94 30.33
CA PRO A 229 11.36 -16.76 29.51
C PRO A 229 12.83 -16.48 29.25
N LYS A 230 13.22 -16.52 27.98
CA LYS A 230 14.51 -15.97 27.59
C LYS A 230 14.34 -14.46 27.59
N LYS A 231 14.92 -13.76 28.57
CA LYS A 231 15.09 -12.31 28.45
C LYS A 231 15.92 -12.08 27.19
N ILE A 232 15.27 -11.55 26.16
CA ILE A 232 15.98 -10.90 25.09
C ILE A 232 16.49 -9.62 25.72
N GLU A 233 17.79 -9.51 25.93
CA GLU A 233 18.41 -8.20 26.17
C GLU A 233 18.23 -7.40 24.89
N LEU A 234 17.08 -6.77 24.78
CA LEU A 234 16.97 -5.54 24.00
C LEU A 234 18.01 -4.63 24.65
N LYS A 235 19.05 -4.24 23.90
CA LYS A 235 19.93 -3.17 24.36
C LYS A 235 19.03 -1.96 24.61
N ASN A 236 18.74 -1.70 25.89
CA ASN A 236 17.98 -0.56 26.32
C ASN A 236 18.88 0.66 26.06
N ASP A 237 18.67 1.32 24.93
CA ASP A 237 18.98 2.74 24.86
C ASP A 237 17.96 3.43 25.77
N THR A 238 18.37 3.67 27.01
CA THR A 238 17.62 4.49 27.96
C THR A 238 17.55 5.92 27.44
N THR A 239 16.41 6.30 26.88
CA THR A 239 15.96 7.70 26.91
C THR A 239 14.60 7.73 27.57
N ASN A 240 14.54 8.45 28.70
CA ASN A 240 13.35 8.68 29.49
C ASN A 240 12.19 9.16 28.61
N ASN A 241 11.02 8.58 28.84
CA ASN A 241 9.74 9.13 28.41
C ASN A 241 9.47 10.41 29.23
N ASP A 242 10.02 11.54 28.78
CA ASP A 242 9.41 12.84 29.08
C ASP A 242 8.56 13.24 27.87
N ASN A 243 7.24 13.12 28.03
CA ASN A 243 6.23 13.63 27.11
C ASN A 243 6.11 15.16 27.23
N SER A 244 7.19 15.86 26.92
CA SER A 244 7.18 17.30 26.72
C SER A 244 8.36 17.66 25.83
N ASP A 245 8.13 17.67 24.52
CA ASP A 245 8.64 18.71 23.64
C ASP A 245 7.79 18.69 22.37
N VAL A 246 6.83 19.61 22.35
CA VAL A 246 6.31 20.17 21.10
C VAL A 246 7.48 20.96 20.53
N ASP A 247 8.28 20.34 19.67
CA ASP A 247 9.38 21.03 19.03
C ASP A 247 8.78 21.93 17.93
N GLU A 248 8.61 23.21 18.27
CA GLU A 248 8.29 24.33 17.38
C GLU A 248 9.40 24.63 16.35
N ASN A 249 10.32 23.69 16.11
CA ASN A 249 11.42 23.83 15.16
C ASN A 249 11.21 22.91 13.96
N ASN A 250 11.47 23.47 12.78
CA ASN A 250 11.25 22.98 11.42
C ASN A 250 12.11 21.74 11.03
N TYR A 251 12.34 20.78 11.94
CA TYR A 251 13.17 19.59 11.71
C TYR A 251 12.39 18.46 11.02
N PHE A 252 12.98 17.86 9.99
CA PHE A 252 12.43 16.71 9.29
C PHE A 252 12.56 15.40 10.08
N ILE A 253 13.60 15.27 10.92
CA ILE A 253 13.93 14.00 11.59
C ILE A 253 13.94 14.17 13.12
N SER A 254 12.92 13.63 13.78
CA SER A 254 12.80 13.64 15.24
C SER A 254 13.87 12.76 15.92
N SER A 255 14.20 13.08 17.17
CA SER A 255 15.12 12.29 18.02
C SER A 255 14.75 10.81 18.10
N GLN A 256 13.44 10.50 18.13
CA GLN A 256 12.92 9.14 18.12
C GLN A 256 13.24 8.40 16.80
N ILE A 257 13.09 9.08 15.66
CA ILE A 257 13.46 8.50 14.34
C ILE A 257 14.96 8.24 14.29
N LYS A 258 15.79 9.17 14.79
CA LYS A 258 17.25 8.96 14.85
C LYS A 258 17.62 7.69 15.62
N ALA A 259 16.99 7.46 16.77
CA ALA A 259 17.21 6.27 17.59
C ALA A 259 16.79 4.97 16.85
N GLN A 260 15.66 4.98 16.14
CA GLN A 260 15.18 3.82 15.38
C GLN A 260 16.09 3.45 14.20
N LEU A 261 16.72 4.45 13.57
CA LEU A 261 17.56 4.23 12.40
C LEU A 261 19.01 3.88 12.72
N LYS A 262 19.48 4.23 13.92
CA LYS A 262 20.85 3.98 14.36
C LYS A 262 21.31 2.52 14.12
N PRO A 263 20.54 1.47 14.45
CA PRO A 263 20.96 0.08 14.20
C PRO A 263 21.08 -0.28 12.72
N ILE A 264 20.41 0.46 11.83
CA ILE A 264 20.51 0.28 10.37
C ILE A 264 21.78 0.97 9.88
N PHE A 265 22.02 2.21 10.33
CA PHE A 265 23.18 2.98 9.89
C PHE A 265 24.52 2.49 10.48
N ASP A 266 24.51 1.91 11.67
CA ASP A 266 25.69 1.23 12.25
C ASP A 266 26.16 0.04 11.39
N LYS A 267 25.31 -0.48 10.49
CA LYS A 267 25.63 -1.56 9.55
C LYS A 267 26.11 -1.07 8.18
N LEU A 268 26.30 0.23 7.99
CA LEU A 268 26.90 0.75 6.77
C LEU A 268 28.39 0.43 6.74
N GLU A 269 28.83 -0.19 5.66
CA GLU A 269 30.22 -0.64 5.47
C GLU A 269 31.01 0.33 4.60
N ARG A 270 30.31 1.14 3.78
CA ARG A 270 30.90 2.01 2.75
C ARG A 270 30.36 3.43 2.87
N ASN A 271 31.12 4.40 2.37
CA ASN A 271 30.65 5.78 2.29
C ASN A 271 29.67 5.94 1.12
N LEU A 272 28.60 6.69 1.35
CA LEU A 272 27.59 7.05 0.36
C LEU A 272 27.54 8.56 0.19
N ILE A 273 27.51 9.00 -1.06
CA ILE A 273 27.36 10.40 -1.44
C ILE A 273 25.95 10.57 -2.02
N LEU A 274 25.15 11.43 -1.40
CA LEU A 274 23.82 11.82 -1.89
C LEU A 274 23.94 13.13 -2.65
N LYS A 275 23.77 13.11 -3.97
CA LYS A 275 23.82 14.33 -4.79
C LYS A 275 22.42 14.93 -4.92
N CYS A 276 22.25 16.14 -4.43
CA CYS A 276 21.05 16.95 -4.63
C CYS A 276 21.22 17.75 -5.92
N TYR A 277 20.47 17.41 -6.96
CA TYR A 277 20.38 18.20 -8.18
C TYR A 277 19.42 19.36 -7.93
N ASP A 278 19.95 20.58 -7.96
CA ASP A 278 19.25 21.81 -7.64
C ASP A 278 18.91 22.58 -8.91
N ASP A 279 17.61 22.63 -9.22
CA ASP A 279 17.01 23.35 -10.36
C ASP A 279 16.47 24.74 -9.97
N GLY A 280 16.74 25.19 -8.74
CA GLY A 280 16.24 26.43 -8.18
C GLY A 280 14.78 26.38 -7.69
N SER A 281 14.12 25.22 -7.75
CA SER A 281 12.75 25.06 -7.29
C SER A 281 12.61 25.05 -5.75
N LYS A 282 11.38 25.24 -5.27
CA LYS A 282 11.07 25.05 -3.84
C LYS A 282 11.38 23.60 -3.40
N LEU A 283 11.06 22.62 -4.23
CA LEU A 283 11.31 21.21 -3.98
C LEU A 283 12.81 20.93 -3.80
N ALA A 284 13.67 21.46 -4.67
CA ALA A 284 15.12 21.31 -4.54
C ALA A 284 15.66 21.86 -3.21
N ASN A 285 15.15 23.02 -2.78
CA ASN A 285 15.50 23.59 -1.48
C ASN A 285 15.05 22.73 -0.30
N GLU A 286 13.83 22.18 -0.36
CA GLU A 286 13.32 21.28 0.67
C GLU A 286 14.09 19.94 0.71
N MET A 287 14.46 19.37 -0.45
CA MET A 287 15.33 18.19 -0.55
C MET A 287 16.71 18.44 0.07
N LYS A 288 17.29 19.62 -0.17
CA LYS A 288 18.56 20.02 0.44
C LYS A 288 18.46 20.07 1.96
N GLY A 289 17.40 20.68 2.50
CA GLY A 289 17.17 20.74 3.95
C GLY A 289 17.01 19.34 4.56
N PHE A 290 16.23 18.47 3.90
CA PHE A 290 16.12 17.07 4.30
C PHE A 290 17.48 16.36 4.32
N LEU A 291 18.30 16.51 3.27
CA LEU A 291 19.62 15.88 3.19
C LEU A 291 20.60 16.40 4.24
N GLU A 292 20.59 17.71 4.50
CA GLU A 292 21.43 18.36 5.51
C GLU A 292 21.19 17.74 6.90
N GLU A 293 19.94 17.47 7.24
CA GLU A 293 19.61 16.74 8.47
C GLU A 293 19.92 15.24 8.37
N PHE A 294 19.57 14.60 7.24
CA PHE A 294 19.66 13.15 7.08
C PHE A 294 21.09 12.63 7.14
N VAL A 295 22.06 13.35 6.57
CA VAL A 295 23.46 12.89 6.61
C VAL A 295 24.04 12.93 8.02
N THR A 296 23.45 13.70 8.96
CA THR A 296 23.90 13.72 10.37
C THR A 296 23.66 12.41 11.10
N LEU A 297 22.88 11.48 10.50
CA LEU A 297 22.56 10.18 11.10
C LEU A 297 23.73 9.20 11.05
N SER A 298 24.73 9.42 10.19
CA SER A 298 25.91 8.56 10.10
C SER A 298 27.10 9.28 9.45
N ASP A 299 28.30 9.04 9.97
CA ASP A 299 29.58 9.48 9.40
C ASP A 299 29.87 8.88 8.00
N LYS A 300 29.16 7.82 7.62
CA LYS A 300 29.24 7.20 6.29
C LYS A 300 28.41 7.92 5.23
N LEU A 301 27.60 8.91 5.62
CA LEU A 301 26.74 9.65 4.72
C LEU A 301 27.29 11.06 4.51
N SER A 302 27.25 11.49 3.26
CA SER A 302 27.56 12.87 2.88
C SER A 302 26.61 13.30 1.78
N TYR A 303 26.43 14.61 1.62
CA TYR A 303 25.67 15.14 0.49
C TYR A 303 26.44 16.25 -0.21
N THR A 304 26.18 16.42 -1.49
CA THR A 304 26.67 17.55 -2.28
C THR A 304 25.52 18.15 -3.08
N VAL A 305 25.54 19.46 -3.27
CA VAL A 305 24.57 20.15 -4.11
C VAL A 305 25.19 20.39 -5.49
N VAL A 306 24.46 20.02 -6.55
CA VAL A 306 24.85 20.19 -7.94
C VAL A 306 23.84 21.10 -8.62
N SER A 307 24.24 22.31 -8.97
CA SER A 307 23.39 23.19 -9.79
C SER A 307 23.14 22.54 -11.15
N SER A 308 21.87 22.40 -11.52
CA SER A 308 21.45 21.67 -12.72
C SER A 308 20.29 22.37 -13.40
N SER A 309 20.21 22.25 -14.72
CA SER A 309 19.00 22.60 -15.49
C SER A 309 18.03 21.41 -15.59
N SER A 310 18.41 20.24 -15.07
CA SER A 310 17.57 19.04 -15.01
C SER A 310 16.67 19.07 -13.77
N ILE A 311 15.58 18.32 -13.79
CA ILE A 311 14.60 18.25 -12.68
C ILE A 311 15.27 17.93 -11.33
N ALA A 312 14.75 18.54 -10.26
CA ALA A 312 15.22 18.31 -8.89
C ALA A 312 15.24 16.80 -8.54
N ALA A 313 16.34 16.34 -7.96
CA ALA A 313 16.54 14.93 -7.64
C ALA A 313 17.55 14.71 -6.51
N ILE A 314 17.36 13.65 -5.73
CA ILE A 314 18.36 13.07 -4.83
C ILE A 314 18.89 11.79 -5.48
N SER A 315 20.15 11.79 -5.92
CA SER A 315 20.78 10.65 -6.58
C SER A 315 21.88 10.03 -5.72
N PHE A 316 22.05 8.71 -5.83
CA PHE A 316 22.95 7.95 -4.97
C PHE A 316 24.26 7.65 -5.69
N TYR A 317 25.38 7.95 -5.02
CA TYR A 317 26.73 7.76 -5.54
C TYR A 317 27.60 7.01 -4.54
N ASN A 318 28.49 6.15 -5.04
CA ASN A 318 29.50 5.53 -4.17
C ASN A 318 30.64 6.51 -3.84
N GLN A 319 31.55 6.08 -2.96
CA GLN A 319 32.74 6.84 -2.56
C GLN A 319 33.68 7.24 -3.72
N ASP A 320 33.60 6.54 -4.85
CA ASP A 320 34.39 6.77 -6.06
C ASP A 320 33.64 7.65 -7.07
N ASP A 321 32.56 8.31 -6.63
CA ASP A 321 31.69 9.19 -7.40
C ASP A 321 30.98 8.53 -8.60
N ASN A 322 30.74 7.22 -8.53
CA ASN A 322 29.94 6.50 -9.53
C ASN A 322 28.46 6.50 -9.13
N TYR A 323 27.60 6.84 -10.08
CA TYR A 323 26.15 6.77 -9.92
C TYR A 323 25.70 5.32 -9.70
N LEU A 324 24.80 5.12 -8.74
CA LEU A 324 24.28 3.81 -8.33
C LEU A 324 22.92 3.49 -8.95
N ASN A 325 22.57 4.16 -10.06
CA ASN A 325 21.37 3.94 -10.87
C ASN A 325 20.04 4.15 -10.15
N ILE A 326 20.04 4.88 -9.03
CA ILE A 326 18.82 5.18 -8.28
C ILE A 326 18.73 6.66 -7.91
N ALA A 327 17.52 7.19 -8.03
CA ALA A 327 17.22 8.57 -7.66
C ALA A 327 15.81 8.74 -7.09
N TYR A 328 15.61 9.85 -6.37
CA TYR A 328 14.32 10.28 -5.82
C TYR A 328 13.99 11.69 -6.32
N HIS A 329 12.84 11.81 -6.97
CA HIS A 329 12.20 13.05 -7.39
C HIS A 329 11.01 13.32 -6.46
N GLY A 330 11.34 13.67 -5.22
CA GLY A 330 10.42 13.98 -4.14
C GLY A 330 11.18 14.00 -2.82
N ILE A 331 10.60 14.60 -1.78
CA ILE A 331 11.15 14.50 -0.43
C ILE A 331 10.76 13.11 0.09
N PRO A 332 11.71 12.26 0.50
CA PRO A 332 11.40 10.92 1.01
C PRO A 332 10.75 11.02 2.41
N GLY A 333 9.48 11.42 2.46
CA GLY A 333 8.66 11.52 3.66
C GLY A 333 7.58 10.44 3.72
N GLY A 334 6.70 10.52 4.73
CA GLY A 334 5.59 9.57 4.88
C GLY A 334 6.05 8.11 4.88
N HIS A 335 5.38 7.26 4.09
CA HIS A 335 5.77 5.85 3.96
C HIS A 335 7.06 5.63 3.15
N GLU A 336 7.45 6.58 2.29
CA GLU A 336 8.66 6.49 1.45
C GLU A 336 9.95 6.80 2.20
N PHE A 337 9.87 7.33 3.41
CA PHE A 337 11.05 7.43 4.29
C PHE A 337 11.69 6.05 4.52
N ASN A 338 10.86 5.01 4.66
CA ASN A 338 11.35 3.63 4.80
C ASN A 338 12.05 3.14 3.52
N SER A 339 11.51 3.45 2.33
CA SER A 339 12.15 3.03 1.08
C SER A 339 13.52 3.69 0.93
N PHE A 340 13.64 4.97 1.29
CA PHE A 340 14.90 5.72 1.25
C PHE A 340 15.95 5.17 2.20
N VAL A 341 15.58 4.86 3.45
CA VAL A 341 16.48 4.22 4.42
C VAL A 341 16.99 2.87 3.90
N ILE A 342 16.11 2.08 3.28
CA ILE A 342 16.49 0.79 2.69
C ILE A 342 17.36 0.97 1.44
N ALA A 343 17.13 2.00 0.62
CA ALA A 343 18.01 2.35 -0.48
C ALA A 343 19.44 2.66 -0.01
N VAL A 344 19.57 3.45 1.07
CA VAL A 344 20.86 3.73 1.72
C VAL A 344 21.51 2.44 2.23
N TYR A 345 20.77 1.58 2.92
CA TYR A 345 21.29 0.31 3.41
C TYR A 345 21.73 -0.63 2.26
N ASN A 346 20.98 -0.66 1.15
CA ASN A 346 21.31 -1.50 0.00
C ASN A 346 22.48 -0.96 -0.83
N THR A 347 22.75 0.34 -0.78
CA THR A 347 23.89 0.95 -1.49
C THR A 347 25.18 0.92 -0.67
N ALA A 348 25.09 1.16 0.65
CA ALA A 348 26.26 1.30 1.52
C ALA A 348 26.44 0.19 2.58
N GLY A 349 25.45 -0.66 2.83
CA GLY A 349 25.55 -1.81 3.73
C GLY A 349 25.70 -3.15 3.01
N ALA A 350 25.46 -4.24 3.75
CA ALA A 350 25.54 -5.62 3.26
C ALA A 350 24.44 -6.01 2.24
N LYS A 351 23.49 -5.10 1.97
CA LYS A 351 22.25 -5.32 1.20
C LYS A 351 21.27 -6.28 1.86
N GLN A 352 19.99 -6.12 1.55
CA GLN A 352 18.98 -7.10 1.88
C GLN A 352 19.24 -8.41 1.12
N PRO A 353 19.05 -9.57 1.77
CA PRO A 353 19.28 -10.87 1.16
C PRO A 353 18.30 -11.11 0.00
N LEU A 354 18.81 -11.70 -1.09
CA LEU A 354 18.03 -12.11 -2.25
C LEU A 354 18.25 -13.60 -2.54
N GLN A 355 17.20 -14.27 -3.03
CA GLN A 355 17.32 -15.63 -3.54
C GLN A 355 18.28 -15.65 -4.72
N GLN A 356 19.16 -16.66 -4.80
CA GLN A 356 20.20 -16.74 -5.83
C GLN A 356 19.63 -16.75 -7.25
N ASP A 357 18.47 -17.38 -7.46
CA ASP A 357 17.86 -17.45 -8.79
C ASP A 357 17.33 -16.09 -9.25
N ILE A 358 16.76 -15.31 -8.34
CA ILE A 358 16.35 -13.92 -8.62
C ILE A 358 17.57 -13.07 -8.95
N LEU A 359 18.65 -13.19 -8.18
CA LEU A 359 19.89 -12.44 -8.43
C LEU A 359 20.49 -12.75 -9.80
N LYS A 360 20.53 -14.02 -10.21
CA LYS A 360 20.98 -14.42 -11.55
C LYS A 360 20.10 -13.83 -12.65
N GLN A 361 18.79 -13.83 -12.45
CA GLN A 361 17.86 -13.22 -13.41
C GLN A 361 18.08 -11.72 -13.54
N ILE A 362 18.26 -11.01 -12.42
CA ILE A 362 18.60 -9.58 -12.44
C ILE A 362 19.89 -9.34 -13.20
N GLN A 363 20.95 -10.10 -12.92
CA GLN A 363 22.25 -9.96 -13.59
C GLN A 363 22.22 -10.30 -15.09
N SER A 364 21.23 -11.08 -15.54
CA SER A 364 21.05 -11.43 -16.96
C SER A 364 20.39 -10.35 -17.81
N ILE A 365 19.92 -9.25 -17.20
CA ILE A 365 19.32 -8.13 -17.95
C ILE A 365 20.44 -7.38 -18.71
N GLU A 366 20.45 -7.51 -20.03
CA GLU A 366 21.46 -6.89 -20.90
C GLU A 366 21.02 -5.56 -21.52
N LYS A 367 19.70 -5.36 -21.69
CA LYS A 367 19.15 -4.16 -22.30
C LYS A 367 19.06 -3.03 -21.29
N PRO A 368 19.31 -1.77 -21.69
CA PRO A 368 19.00 -0.61 -20.86
C PRO A 368 17.51 -0.55 -20.52
N ILE A 369 17.19 -0.37 -19.25
CA ILE A 369 15.83 -0.24 -18.72
C ILE A 369 15.80 0.97 -17.79
N ASP A 370 14.93 1.92 -18.10
CA ASP A 370 14.58 3.01 -17.20
C ASP A 370 13.24 2.69 -16.52
N ILE A 371 13.21 2.74 -15.18
CA ILE A 371 12.03 2.48 -14.37
C ILE A 371 11.68 3.72 -13.57
N LYS A 372 10.49 4.28 -13.79
CA LYS A 372 9.91 5.35 -12.98
C LYS A 372 8.83 4.76 -12.07
N VAL A 373 8.96 4.93 -10.77
CA VAL A 373 7.94 4.54 -9.79
C VAL A 373 7.27 5.79 -9.26
N ILE A 374 6.04 6.02 -9.69
CA ILE A 374 5.20 7.13 -9.24
C ILE A 374 4.46 6.70 -7.97
N VAL A 375 4.59 7.53 -6.93
CA VAL A 375 4.08 7.27 -5.59
C VAL A 375 3.26 8.44 -5.05
N SER A 376 2.58 8.22 -3.93
CA SER A 376 2.07 9.26 -3.05
C SER A 376 2.61 8.99 -1.66
N LEU A 377 2.99 10.02 -0.90
CA LEU A 377 3.57 9.84 0.44
C LEU A 377 2.61 9.20 1.46
N SER A 378 1.30 9.20 1.17
CA SER A 378 0.26 8.53 1.97
C SER A 378 0.04 7.05 1.60
N CYS A 379 0.69 6.56 0.53
CA CYS A 379 0.52 5.21 0.03
C CYS A 379 1.35 4.19 0.85
N THR A 380 0.68 3.28 1.55
CA THR A 380 1.34 2.24 2.36
C THR A 380 1.96 1.11 1.52
N MET A 381 1.58 0.99 0.25
CA MET A 381 2.02 -0.10 -0.65
C MET A 381 3.14 0.31 -1.60
N CYS A 382 3.38 1.61 -1.74
CA CYS A 382 4.36 2.19 -2.65
C CYS A 382 5.82 1.86 -2.28
N PRO A 383 6.21 1.83 -0.98
CA PRO A 383 7.59 1.58 -0.60
C PRO A 383 8.11 0.24 -1.11
N GLU A 384 7.26 -0.78 -1.19
CA GLU A 384 7.67 -2.11 -1.63
C GLU A 384 8.10 -2.13 -3.10
N VAL A 385 7.38 -1.42 -3.96
CA VAL A 385 7.74 -1.31 -5.38
C VAL A 385 9.02 -0.49 -5.54
N VAL A 386 9.15 0.64 -4.83
CA VAL A 386 10.37 1.47 -4.86
C VAL A 386 11.58 0.69 -4.38
N MET A 387 11.48 0.00 -3.24
CA MET A 387 12.56 -0.82 -2.71
C MET A 387 12.94 -1.95 -3.67
N ALA A 388 11.97 -2.61 -4.29
CA ALA A 388 12.22 -3.70 -5.22
C ALA A 388 12.89 -3.23 -6.51
N THR A 389 12.41 -2.16 -7.16
CA THR A 389 13.02 -1.63 -8.39
C THR A 389 14.42 -1.10 -8.15
N GLN A 390 14.64 -0.38 -7.04
CA GLN A 390 15.96 0.12 -6.68
C GLN A 390 16.93 -1.00 -6.28
N ARG A 391 16.44 -2.05 -5.60
CA ARG A 391 17.27 -3.23 -5.32
C ARG A 391 17.77 -3.88 -6.61
N ILE A 392 16.94 -3.93 -7.66
CA ILE A 392 17.32 -4.43 -8.99
C ILE A 392 18.36 -3.51 -9.64
N ALA A 393 18.13 -2.19 -9.66
CA ALA A 393 19.04 -1.20 -10.25
C ALA A 393 20.44 -1.19 -9.59
N ILE A 394 20.52 -1.45 -8.29
CA ILE A 394 21.78 -1.58 -7.54
C ILE A 394 22.56 -2.85 -7.95
N GLU A 395 21.88 -3.91 -8.40
CA GLU A 395 22.52 -5.17 -8.83
C GLU A 395 22.81 -5.23 -10.32
N ASN A 396 22.20 -4.36 -11.14
CA ASN A 396 22.43 -4.34 -12.58
C ASN A 396 22.58 -2.91 -13.11
N LYS A 397 23.76 -2.62 -13.67
CA LYS A 397 24.12 -1.33 -14.27
C LYS A 397 23.28 -0.91 -15.48
N ASN A 398 22.53 -1.83 -16.09
CA ASN A 398 21.65 -1.55 -17.22
C ASN A 398 20.26 -1.10 -16.76
N VAL A 399 19.95 -1.18 -15.46
CA VAL A 399 18.65 -0.81 -14.91
C VAL A 399 18.79 0.45 -14.08
N GLU A 400 18.00 1.46 -14.41
CA GLU A 400 17.84 2.68 -13.63
C GLU A 400 16.46 2.69 -12.96
N ALA A 401 16.39 3.10 -11.69
CA ALA A 401 15.14 3.14 -10.93
C ALA A 401 14.97 4.45 -10.18
N GLN A 402 13.99 5.24 -10.61
CA GLN A 402 13.70 6.57 -10.09
C GLN A 402 12.32 6.59 -9.41
N MET A 403 12.24 7.16 -8.21
CA MET A 403 10.96 7.40 -7.53
C MET A 403 10.48 8.82 -7.83
N PHE A 404 9.18 8.99 -8.07
CA PHE A 404 8.55 10.29 -8.32
C PHE A 404 7.35 10.48 -7.39
N ASP A 405 7.35 11.55 -6.60
CA ASP A 405 6.17 11.95 -5.83
C ASP A 405 5.17 12.69 -6.72
N LEU A 406 3.99 12.10 -6.92
CA LEU A 406 2.94 12.64 -7.77
C LEU A 406 2.48 14.05 -7.33
N ALA A 407 2.63 14.39 -6.05
CA ALA A 407 2.28 15.72 -5.54
C ALA A 407 3.13 16.84 -6.16
N HIS A 408 4.39 16.54 -6.50
CA HIS A 408 5.32 17.49 -7.11
C HIS A 408 5.35 17.41 -8.65
N PHE A 409 4.93 16.27 -9.21
CA PHE A 409 4.95 16.01 -10.64
C PHE A 409 3.56 15.63 -11.19
N PRO A 410 2.53 16.50 -11.02
CA PRO A 410 1.15 16.17 -11.39
C PRO A 410 0.97 15.92 -12.89
N ASN A 411 1.84 16.47 -13.73
CA ASN A 411 1.86 16.22 -15.18
C ASN A 411 2.08 14.74 -15.53
N LEU A 412 2.76 13.97 -14.67
CA LEU A 412 2.95 12.53 -14.87
C LEU A 412 1.62 11.76 -14.81
N LYS A 413 0.63 12.29 -14.07
CA LYS A 413 -0.71 11.70 -14.00
C LYS A 413 -1.36 11.65 -15.38
N GLU A 414 -1.32 12.76 -16.10
CA GLU A 414 -1.89 12.86 -17.45
C GLU A 414 -1.01 12.14 -18.47
N GLN A 415 0.31 12.31 -18.39
CA GLN A 415 1.26 11.70 -19.33
C GLN A 415 1.15 10.18 -19.37
N TYR A 416 1.03 9.53 -18.22
CA TYR A 416 0.97 8.07 -18.11
C TYR A 416 -0.41 7.53 -17.78
N ASN A 417 -1.45 8.38 -17.78
CA ASN A 417 -2.82 8.03 -17.39
C ASN A 417 -2.87 7.28 -16.04
N ILE A 418 -2.27 7.89 -15.01
CA ILE A 418 -2.10 7.26 -13.70
C ILE A 418 -3.45 7.22 -12.96
N MET A 419 -3.95 6.01 -12.73
CA MET A 419 -5.24 5.74 -12.09
C MET A 419 -5.15 5.23 -10.64
N SER A 420 -3.96 4.85 -10.20
CA SER A 420 -3.65 4.50 -8.81
C SER A 420 -2.14 4.54 -8.59
N VAL A 421 -1.71 4.48 -7.34
CA VAL A 421 -0.31 4.31 -6.95
C VAL A 421 -0.14 3.07 -6.06
N PRO A 422 1.00 2.36 -6.09
CA PRO A 422 2.18 2.65 -6.91
C PRO A 422 1.94 2.40 -8.40
N CYS A 423 2.53 3.26 -9.23
CA CYS A 423 2.53 3.13 -10.68
C CYS A 423 3.97 3.01 -11.17
N MET A 424 4.31 1.90 -11.80
CA MET A 424 5.64 1.63 -12.35
C MET A 424 5.58 1.81 -13.86
N VAL A 425 6.38 2.71 -14.40
CA VAL A 425 6.51 2.99 -15.84
C VAL A 425 7.89 2.53 -16.29
N ILE A 426 7.93 1.69 -17.33
CA ILE A 426 9.18 1.18 -17.91
C ILE A 426 9.40 1.84 -19.28
N ASN A 427 10.59 2.42 -19.48
CA ASN A 427 11.05 3.03 -20.73
C ASN A 427 10.04 4.04 -21.32
N ASP A 428 9.38 4.82 -20.45
CA ASP A 428 8.35 5.81 -20.77
C ASP A 428 7.14 5.27 -21.56
N LYS A 429 6.92 3.95 -21.54
CA LYS A 429 5.90 3.30 -22.37
C LYS A 429 5.01 2.34 -21.59
N ASP A 430 5.62 1.39 -20.88
CA ASP A 430 4.87 0.28 -20.31
C ASP A 430 4.47 0.61 -18.87
N VAL A 431 3.17 0.73 -18.63
CA VAL A 431 2.61 1.21 -17.35
C VAL A 431 1.99 0.06 -16.55
N TYR A 432 2.43 -0.10 -15.31
CA TYR A 432 2.03 -1.17 -14.41
C TYR A 432 1.58 -0.64 -13.05
N PHE A 433 0.36 -0.98 -12.65
CA PHE A 433 -0.24 -0.49 -11.40
C PHE A 433 -0.22 -1.52 -10.27
N GLY A 434 -0.31 -1.03 -9.03
CA GLY A 434 -0.44 -1.83 -7.83
C GLY A 434 0.89 -2.41 -7.33
N LYS A 435 0.85 -2.88 -6.08
CA LYS A 435 1.98 -3.51 -5.39
C LYS A 435 2.56 -4.66 -6.21
N LYS A 436 3.90 -4.71 -6.26
CA LYS A 436 4.68 -5.78 -6.88
C LYS A 436 5.87 -6.10 -6.01
N ASP A 437 6.11 -7.39 -5.80
CA ASP A 437 7.36 -7.86 -5.21
C ASP A 437 8.48 -7.92 -6.25
N ILE A 438 9.72 -8.13 -5.79
CA ILE A 438 10.89 -8.18 -6.66
C ILE A 438 10.83 -9.30 -7.71
N SER A 439 10.19 -10.44 -7.41
CA SER A 439 10.08 -11.56 -8.34
C SER A 439 9.17 -11.21 -9.50
N GLN A 440 8.03 -10.58 -9.20
CA GLN A 440 7.08 -10.09 -10.20
C GLN A 440 7.71 -9.02 -11.10
N ILE A 441 8.50 -8.11 -10.53
CA ILE A 441 9.18 -7.07 -11.31
C ILE A 441 10.23 -7.71 -12.22
N VAL A 442 11.06 -8.63 -11.71
CA VAL A 442 12.05 -9.32 -12.55
C VAL A 442 11.40 -10.10 -13.69
N GLU A 443 10.21 -10.68 -13.48
CA GLU A 443 9.46 -11.32 -14.57
C GLU A 443 9.00 -10.33 -15.64
N ILE A 444 8.57 -9.13 -15.24
CA ILE A 444 8.19 -8.04 -16.16
C ILE A 444 9.39 -7.51 -16.97
N LEU A 445 10.59 -7.52 -16.39
CA LEU A 445 11.81 -6.98 -17.01
C LEU A 445 12.50 -7.93 -18.01
N LYS A 446 12.01 -9.17 -18.17
CA LYS A 446 12.49 -10.13 -19.18
C LYS A 446 11.89 -9.82 -20.55
#